data_AF-A0A3A8VYL4-F1
#
_entry.id   AF-A0A3A8VYL4-F1
#
_cell.length_a   1.000
_cell.length_b   1.000
_cell.length_c   1.000
_cell.angle_alpha   90.00
_cell.angle_beta   90.00
_cell.angle_gamma   90.00
#
_symmetry.space_group_name_H-M   'P 1'
#
loop_
_entity.id
_entity.type
_entity.pdbx_description
1 polymer ?
#
loop_
_entity_poly.entity_id
_entity_poly.type
_entity_poly.pdbx_seq_one_letter_code
_entity_poly.pdbx_strand_id
1 'polypeptide(L)' 'MTNFLMKPKIDFAFKEIMADEKARVGFLSAILKLNPEDIKETTLLNTSLRKTYEDDKLGIL' A
#
# COMPACT_ATOMS: atom_id res chain seq x y z
N MET A 1 19.35 17.60 -3.43
CA MET A 1 18.94 16.22 -3.72
C MET A 1 17.71 15.92 -2.88
N THR A 2 16.57 15.62 -3.51
CA THR A 2 15.33 15.30 -2.78
C THR A 2 15.50 13.95 -2.09
N ASN A 3 15.59 13.94 -0.76
CA ASN A 3 15.49 12.71 0.02
C ASN A 3 14.06 12.19 -0.11
N PHE A 4 13.85 11.25 -1.03
CA PHE A 4 12.59 10.54 -1.12
C PHE A 4 12.33 9.80 0.19
N LEU A 5 11.11 9.91 0.73
CA LEU A 5 10.67 9.15 1.90
C LEU A 5 10.85 7.63 1.68
N MET A 6 10.60 7.18 0.45
CA MET A 6 10.84 5.83 0.01
C MET A 6 11.31 5.83 -1.46
N LYS A 7 12.29 4.98 -1.79
CA LYS A 7 12.72 4.85 -3.18
C LYS A 7 11.58 4.24 -4.02
N PRO A 8 11.35 4.66 -5.27
CA PRO A 8 10.26 4.14 -6.11
C PRO A 8 10.23 2.62 -6.24
N LYS A 9 11.40 1.97 -6.28
CA LYS A 9 11.51 0.51 -6.32
C LYS A 9 10.99 -0.17 -5.05
N ILE A 10 11.21 0.47 -3.90
CA ILE A 10 10.76 -0.05 -2.60
C ILE A 10 9.24 0.14 -2.49
N ASP A 11 8.72 1.30 -2.89
CA ASP A 11 7.28 1.57 -2.92
C ASP A 11 6.53 0.56 -3.79
N PHE A 12 7.02 0.33 -5.03
CA PHE A 12 6.45 -0.67 -5.93
C PHE A 12 6.45 -2.08 -5.31
N ALA A 13 7.59 -2.51 -4.75
CA ALA A 13 7.67 -3.83 -4.11
C ALA A 13 6.72 -3.95 -2.91
N PHE A 14 6.56 -2.89 -2.12
CA PHE A 14 5.61 -2.89 -1.00
C PHE A 14 4.16 -3.00 -1.48
N LYS A 15 3.79 -2.33 -2.57
CA LYS A 15 2.45 -2.46 -3.17
C LYS A 15 2.14 -3.89 -3.57
N GLU A 16 3.08 -4.55 -4.25
CA GLU A 16 2.92 -5.96 -4.65
C GLU A 16 2.82 -6.89 -3.45
N ILE A 17 3.65 -6.70 -2.41
CA ILE A 17 3.59 -7.51 -1.18
C ILE A 17 2.26 -7.29 -0.45
N MET A 18 1.79 -6.06 -0.35
CA MET A 18 0.55 -5.74 0.36
C MET A 18 -0.69 -6.25 -0.37
N ALA A 19 -0.60 -6.57 -1.67
CA ALA A 19 -1.68 -7.23 -2.40
C ALA A 19 -1.97 -8.64 -1.87
N ASP A 20 -0.95 -9.36 -1.38
CA ASP A 20 -1.14 -10.64 -0.70
C ASP A 20 -1.75 -10.42 0.70
N GLU A 21 -2.92 -11.03 0.91
CA GLU A 21 -3.68 -10.85 2.15
C GLU A 21 -2.94 -11.40 3.38
N LYS A 22 -2.27 -12.54 3.27
CA LYS A 22 -1.55 -13.13 4.41
C LYS A 22 -0.36 -12.28 4.80
N ALA A 23 0.40 -11.80 3.81
CA ALA A 23 1.51 -10.88 4.02
C ALA A 23 1.03 -9.57 4.66
N ARG A 24 -0.07 -9.00 4.16
CA ARG A 24 -0.67 -7.77 4.68
C ARG A 24 -1.15 -7.94 6.13
N VAL A 25 -1.87 -9.01 6.45
CA VAL A 25 -2.34 -9.30 7.81
C VAL A 25 -1.17 -9.50 8.77
N GLY A 26 -0.15 -10.28 8.38
CA GLY A 26 1.04 -10.48 9.19
C GLY A 26 1.82 -9.18 9.44
N PHE A 27 1.98 -8.36 8.41
CA PHE A 27 2.62 -7.05 8.53
C PHE A 27 1.84 -6.12 9.48
N LEU A 28 0.52 -5.99 9.28
CA LEU A 28 -0.33 -5.14 10.12
C LEU A 28 -0.36 -5.61 11.57
N SER A 29 -0.42 -6.92 11.81
CA SER A 29 -0.33 -7.51 13.14
C SER A 29 0.96 -7.08 13.86
N ALA A 30 2.12 -7.16 13.18
CA ALA A 30 3.40 -6.77 13.76
C ALA A 30 3.48 -5.27 14.08
N ILE A 31 2.98 -4.40 13.19
CA ILE A 31 3.03 -2.95 13.36
C ILE A 31 2.03 -2.45 14.41
N LEU A 32 0.81 -2.99 14.42
CA LEU A 32 -0.26 -2.60 15.33
C LEU A 32 -0.20 -3.31 16.69
N LYS A 33 0.69 -4.30 16.84
CA LYS A 33 0.82 -5.16 18.04
C LYS A 33 -0.50 -5.86 18.39
N LEU A 34 -1.18 -6.35 17.36
CA LEU A 34 -2.42 -7.13 17.47
C LEU A 34 -2.15 -8.59 17.10
N ASN A 35 -2.90 -9.54 17.65
CA ASN A 35 -2.84 -10.90 17.13
C ASN A 35 -3.45 -10.92 15.71
N PRO A 36 -2.89 -11.69 14.76
CA PRO A 36 -3.45 -11.80 13.42
C PRO A 36 -4.93 -12.23 13.43
N GLU A 37 -5.31 -13.06 14.39
CA GLU A 37 -6.67 -13.58 14.58
C GLU A 37 -7.68 -12.50 15.02
N ASP A 38 -7.21 -11.40 15.60
CA ASP A 38 -8.05 -10.27 16.01
C ASP A 38 -8.38 -9.33 14.82
N ILE A 39 -7.69 -9.49 13.68
CA ILE A 39 -7.90 -8.70 12.47
C ILE A 39 -9.07 -9.30 11.67
N LYS A 40 -10.22 -8.64 11.71
CA LYS A 40 -11.44 -9.11 11.04
C LYS A 40 -11.41 -8.99 9.53
N GLU A 41 -10.94 -7.86 9.02
CA GLU A 41 -10.90 -7.56 7.59
C GLU A 41 -9.76 -6.59 7.30
N THR A 42 -9.18 -6.71 6.11
CA THR A 42 -8.27 -5.70 5.56
C THR A 42 -8.67 -5.38 4.13
N THR A 43 -8.85 -4.10 3.82
CA THR A 43 -9.21 -3.65 2.48
C THR A 43 -8.07 -2.82 1.90
N LEU A 44 -7.61 -3.16 0.69
CA LEU A 44 -6.73 -2.29 -0.08
C LEU A 44 -7.55 -1.26 -0.84
N LEU A 45 -7.27 0.02 -0.58
CA LEU A 45 -7.87 1.11 -1.32
C LEU A 45 -7.11 1.31 -2.65
N ASN A 46 -7.83 1.75 -3.68
CA ASN A 46 -7.23 2.06 -4.97
C ASN A 46 -6.15 3.14 -4.80
N THR A 47 -4.90 2.80 -5.13
CA THR A 47 -3.73 3.69 -5.01
C THR A 47 -3.54 4.60 -6.23
N SER A 48 -4.37 4.43 -7.26
CA SER A 48 -4.38 5.32 -8.42
C SER A 48 -5.00 6.65 -8.02
N LEU A 49 -4.31 7.74 -8.34
CA LEU A 49 -4.89 9.07 -8.28
C LEU A 49 -6.06 9.15 -9.26
N ARG A 50 -7.19 9.69 -8.80
CA ARG A 50 -8.36 9.92 -9.66
C ARG A 50 -7.94 10.86 -10.79
N LYS A 51 -8.18 10.45 -12.03
CA LYS A 51 -8.11 11.35 -13.17
C LYS A 51 -9.31 12.30 -13.10
N THR A 52 -9.05 13.60 -13.06
CA THR A 52 -10.11 14.62 -13.02
C THR A 52 -10.48 15.04 -14.43
N TYR A 53 -9.52 14.99 -15.35
CA TYR A 53 -9.66 15.33 -16.77
C TYR A 53 -9.13 14.19 -17.66
N GLU A 54 -9.60 14.14 -18.92
CA GLU A 54 -9.23 13.09 -19.88
C GLU A 54 -7.72 13.02 -20.14
N ASP A 55 -7.05 14.18 -20.15
CA ASP A 55 -5.62 14.34 -20.41
C ASP A 55 -4.74 14.07 -19.17
N ASP A 56 -5.35 13.83 -18.00
CA ASP A 56 -4.58 13.56 -16.79
C ASP A 56 -3.80 12.24 -16.93
N LYS A 57 -2.49 12.33 -16.68
CA LYS A 57 -1.65 11.16 -16.53
C LYS A 57 -2.12 10.38 -15.30
N LEU A 58 -2.11 9.05 -15.38
CA LEU A 58 -2.41 8.20 -14.23
C LEU A 58 -1.29 8.37 -13.20
N GLY A 59 -1.55 9.15 -12.16
CA GLY A 59 -0.66 9.24 -11.01
C GLY A 59 -0.87 8.04 -10.09
N ILE A 60 0.21 7.60 -9.45
CA ILE A 60 0.14 6.59 -8.38
C ILE A 60 0.63 7.29 -7.12
N LEU A 61 -0.17 7.21 -6.05
CA LEU A 61 0.16 7.79 -4.74
C LEU A 61 1.16 6.91 -3.98
#